data_AF-A0A7Y7E574-F1
#
_entry.id   AF-A0A7Y7E574-F1
#
_cell.length_a   1.000
_cell.length_b   1.000
_cell.length_c   1.000
_cell.angle_alpha   90.00
_cell.angle_beta   90.00
_cell.angle_gamma   90.00
#
_symmetry.space_group_name_H-M   'P 1'
#
loop_
_entity.id
_entity.type
_entity.pdbx_description
1 polymer ?
#
loop_
_entity_poly.entity_id
_entity_poly.type
_entity_poly.pdbx_seq_one_letter_code
_entity_poly.pdbx_strand_id
1 'polypeptide(L)' 'MADELIPTVIADDVHIVYRVYGADTGRGSATAALNRIVKRRPSVGVREVHAVKGVSFTA' A
#
# COMPACT_ATOMS: atom_id res chain seq x y z
N MET A 1 40.85 15.49 -4.64
CA MET A 1 40.30 14.26 -4.02
C MET A 1 39.02 14.70 -3.35
N ALA A 2 37.87 14.26 -3.84
CA ALA A 2 36.60 14.63 -3.21
C ALA A 2 36.58 13.99 -1.82
N ASP A 3 36.33 14.81 -0.80
CA ASP A 3 36.17 14.38 0.58
C ASP A 3 35.00 13.40 0.63
N GLU A 4 35.28 12.14 0.96
CA GLU A 4 34.29 11.08 1.01
C GLU A 4 33.48 11.27 2.30
N LEU A 5 32.50 12.17 2.24
CA LEU A 5 31.59 12.45 3.34
C LEU A 5 30.91 11.14 3.74
N ILE A 6 31.15 10.70 4.97
CA ILE A 6 30.45 9.55 5.54
C ILE A 6 28.97 9.92 5.63
N PRO A 7 28.08 9.24 4.90
CA PRO A 7 26.66 9.59 4.89
C PRO A 7 26.04 9.32 6.25
N THR A 8 25.26 10.27 6.76
CA THR A 8 24.50 10.06 7.99
C THR A 8 23.18 9.37 7.65
N VAL A 9 22.94 8.19 8.21
CA VAL A 9 21.66 7.50 8.07
C VAL A 9 20.63 8.19 8.97
N ILE A 10 19.59 8.74 8.35
CA ILE A 10 18.48 9.42 9.04
C ILE A 10 17.39 8.41 9.41
N ALA A 11 17.11 7.46 8.53
CA ALA A 11 16.13 6.41 8.77
C ALA A 11 16.57 5.11 8.10
N ASP A 12 16.38 3.99 8.79
CA ASP A 12 16.72 2.66 8.30
C ASP A 12 15.47 1.77 8.21
N ASP A 13 15.51 0.78 7.32
CA ASP A 13 14.44 -0.18 7.05
C ASP A 13 13.04 0.45 6.86
N VAL A 14 12.96 1.51 6.06
CA VAL A 14 11.69 2.19 5.79
C VAL A 14 10.84 1.38 4.83
N HIS A 15 9.56 1.23 5.18
CA HIS A 15 8.52 0.61 4.36
C HIS A 15 7.38 1.60 4.12
N ILE A 16 6.92 1.72 2.88
CA ILE A 16 5.74 2.52 2.53
C ILE A 16 4.71 1.59 1.91
N VAL A 17 3.56 1.47 2.58
CA VAL A 17 2.43 0.65 2.11
C VAL A 17 1.22 1.53 1.94
N TYR A 18 0.54 1.43 0.79
CA TYR A 18 -0.71 2.13 0.54
C TYR A 18 -1.80 1.19 0.06
N ARG A 19 -3.05 1.62 0.20
CA ARG A 19 -4.22 0.92 -0.31
C ARG A 19 -4.72 1.61 -1.56
N VAL A 20 -4.79 0.87 -2.66
CA VAL A 20 -5.43 1.31 -3.90
C VAL A 20 -6.88 0.85 -3.87
N TYR A 21 -7.78 1.81 -3.90
CA TYR A 21 -9.19 1.57 -4.17
C TYR A 21 -9.39 1.64 -5.68
N GLY A 22 -9.50 0.48 -6.34
CA GLY A 22 -9.91 0.44 -7.74
C GLY A 22 -11.35 0.90 -7.86
N ALA A 23 -11.67 1.67 -8.89
CA ALA A 23 -13.04 1.97 -9.24
C ALA A 23 -13.79 0.65 -9.48
N ASP A 24 -14.76 0.35 -8.62
CA ASP A 24 -15.63 -0.81 -8.77
C ASP A 24 -16.41 -0.60 -10.09
N THR A 25 -15.97 -1.22 -11.20
CA THR A 25 -16.54 -1.04 -12.55
C THR A 25 -17.89 -1.73 -12.72
N GLY A 26 -18.64 -1.93 -11.63
CA GLY A 26 -19.94 -2.58 -11.65
C GLY A 26 -20.89 -1.88 -10.70
N ARG A 27 -21.97 -1.35 -11.27
CA ARG A 27 -23.18 -0.93 -10.55
C ARG A 27 -23.78 -2.14 -9.80
N GLY A 28 -23.20 -2.47 -8.65
CA GLY A 28 -23.53 -3.63 -7.82
C GLY A 28 -24.36 -3.23 -6.62
N SER A 29 -25.66 -3.08 -6.86
CA SER A 29 -26.80 -3.02 -5.92
C SER A 29 -26.49 -3.40 -4.46
N ALA A 30 -27.14 -2.75 -3.49
CA ALA A 30 -27.11 -3.10 -2.07
C ALA A 30 -27.26 -4.62 -1.79
N THR A 31 -27.91 -5.37 -2.69
CA THR A 31 -27.99 -6.84 -2.65
C THR A 31 -26.62 -7.55 -2.80
N ALA A 32 -25.71 -7.03 -3.62
CA ALA A 32 -24.34 -7.53 -3.77
C ALA A 32 -23.49 -7.23 -2.53
N ALA A 33 -23.75 -6.11 -1.84
CA ALA A 33 -23.13 -5.82 -0.54
C ALA A 33 -23.64 -6.78 0.55
N LEU A 34 -24.96 -6.99 0.65
CA LEU A 34 -25.56 -7.95 1.59
C LEU A 34 -25.06 -9.38 1.37
N ASN A 35 -24.99 -9.84 0.12
CA ASN A 35 -24.47 -11.16 -0.22
C ASN A 35 -23.00 -11.35 0.23
N ARG A 36 -22.17 -10.29 0.16
CA ARG A 36 -20.79 -10.33 0.67
C ARG A 36 -20.74 -10.48 2.20
N ILE A 37 -21.62 -9.78 2.92
CA ILE A 37 -21.72 -9.87 4.39
C ILE A 37 -22.12 -11.31 4.78
N VAL A 38 -23.18 -11.83 4.16
CA VAL A 38 -23.67 -13.20 4.43
C VAL A 38 -22.59 -14.24 4.10
N LYS A 39 -21.91 -14.10 2.95
CA LYS A 39 -20.88 -15.06 2.50
C LYS A 39 -19.48 -14.79 3.08
N ARG A 40 -19.32 -13.79 3.96
CA ARG A 40 -18.03 -13.34 4.53
C ARG A 40 -16.93 -13.17 3.46
N ARG A 41 -17.29 -12.62 2.31
CA ARG A 41 -16.34 -12.38 1.21
C ARG A 41 -15.69 -11.01 1.36
N PRO A 42 -14.37 -10.89 1.12
CA PRO A 42 -13.66 -9.61 1.20
C PRO A 42 -14.20 -8.62 0.15
N SER A 43 -14.04 -7.33 0.43
CA SER A 43 -14.40 -6.28 -0.52
C SER A 43 -13.57 -6.42 -1.80
N VAL A 44 -14.24 -6.62 -2.93
CA VAL A 44 -13.60 -6.61 -4.24
C VAL A 44 -13.11 -5.19 -4.52
N GLY A 45 -11.86 -5.03 -4.95
CA GLY A 45 -11.34 -3.75 -5.44
C GLY A 45 -10.32 -3.02 -4.57
N VAL A 46 -10.02 -3.48 -3.34
CA VAL A 46 -8.92 -2.91 -2.54
C VAL A 46 -7.66 -3.75 -2.76
N ARG A 47 -6.61 -3.11 -3.27
CA ARG A 47 -5.27 -3.71 -3.42
C ARG A 47 -4.31 -3.01 -2.47
N GLU A 48 -3.74 -3.75 -1.54
CA GLU A 48 -2.62 -3.26 -0.74
C GLU A 48 -1.33 -3.36 -1.57
N VAL A 49 -0.61 -2.25 -1.68
CA VAL A 49 0.61 -2.13 -2.49
C VAL A 49 1.75 -1.70 -1.59
N HIS A 50 2.83 -2.49 -1.62
CA HIS A 50 4.10 -2.13 -1.02
C HIS A 50 4.85 -1.25 -2.01
N ALA A 51 4.81 0.06 -1.78
CA ALA A 51 5.43 1.06 -2.64
C ALA A 51 6.95 1.06 -2.48
N VAL A 52 7.40 0.90 -1.23
CA VAL A 52 8.80 0.95 -0.84
C VAL A 52 9.03 -0.12 0.22
N LYS A 53 10.13 -0.87 0.12
CA LYS A 53 10.46 -1.95 1.04
C LYS A 53 11.95 -1.92 1.37
N GLY A 54 12.26 -1.77 2.67
CA GLY A 54 13.60 -1.92 3.21
C GLY A 54 14.61 -0.94 2.64
N VAL A 55 14.25 0.35 2.58
CA VAL A 55 15.18 1.40 2.13
C VAL A 55 15.72 2.20 3.31
N SER A 56 16.97 2.63 3.20
CA SER A 56 17.62 3.53 4.16
C SER A 56 17.74 4.93 3.55
N PHE A 57 17.35 5.96 4.30
CA PHE A 57 17.43 7.36 3.90
C PHE A 57 18.68 8.01 4.53
N THR A 58 19.51 8.64 3.70
CA THR A 58 20.75 9.34 4.10
C THR A 58 20.73 10.79 3.64
N ALA A 59 21.39 11.69 4.37
CA ALA A 59 21.60 13.10 3.98
C ALA A 59 22.99 13.61 4.39
#